data_AF-A0A2W0B1V3-F1
#
_entry.id   AF-A0A2W0B1V3-F1
#
_cell.length_a   1.000
_cell.length_b   1.000
_cell.length_c   1.000
_cell.angle_alpha   90.00
_cell.angle_beta   90.00
_cell.angle_gamma   90.00
#
_symmetry.space_group_name_H-M   'P 1'
#
loop_
_entity.id
_entity.type
_entity.pdbx_description
1 polymer ?
#
loop_
_entity_poly.entity_id
_entity_poly.type
_entity_poly.pdbx_seq_one_letter_code
_entity_poly.pdbx_strand_id
1 'polypeptide(L)'
;MSKSRRTYKYRLWPNRKQREVLFSTLEVCRQLYNDALKERREAWKLCRACVSFSMQSAQLPACKQADPALGNVYSQVLQDVLHRVDKTYQAFCRRGRGFPRFKGQGWFDSFTYPQAGFGVNGGRLWLSKIGNVKIKLHRSLQGEVKTLTLKNENGKWYACFSSILDSEPLPEN
;
A
#
# COMPACT_ATOMS: atom_id res chain seq x y z
N MET A 1 9.72 6.06 27.59
CA MET A 1 10.17 4.93 26.73
C MET A 1 10.14 5.40 25.28
N SER A 2 11.28 5.39 24.59
CA SER A 2 11.32 5.79 23.17
C SER A 2 10.80 4.63 22.32
N LYS A 3 9.90 4.92 21.37
CA LYS A 3 9.40 3.90 20.44
C LYS A 3 10.24 3.95 19.17
N SER A 4 10.95 2.88 18.87
CA SER A 4 11.74 2.74 17.64
C SER A 4 10.94 2.00 16.58
N ARG A 5 10.93 2.50 15.34
CA ARG A 5 10.32 1.82 14.20
C ARG A 5 11.38 1.06 13.42
N ARG A 6 11.20 -0.25 13.25
CA ARG A 6 12.07 -1.11 12.43
C ARG A 6 11.29 -1.73 11.28
N THR A 7 11.93 -1.87 10.12
CA THR A 7 11.36 -2.54 8.95
C THR A 7 12.02 -3.88 8.70
N TYR A 8 11.24 -4.95 8.72
CA TYR A 8 11.67 -6.31 8.43
C TYR A 8 11.27 -6.71 7.00
N LYS A 9 12.26 -6.85 6.11
CA LYS A 9 12.07 -7.32 4.73
C LYS A 9 12.29 -8.83 4.65
N TYR A 10 11.33 -9.57 4.12
CA TYR A 10 11.41 -11.03 3.91
C TYR A 10 11.04 -11.42 2.49
N ARG A 11 11.58 -12.57 2.07
CA ARG A 11 11.34 -13.12 0.75
C ARG A 11 10.03 -13.90 0.68
N LEU A 12 9.22 -13.62 -0.34
CA LEU A 12 8.02 -14.39 -0.66
C LEU A 12 8.25 -15.34 -1.83
N TRP A 13 7.57 -16.49 -1.78
CA TRP A 13 7.59 -17.53 -2.80
C TRP A 13 6.16 -17.86 -3.26
N PRO A 14 5.50 -16.93 -3.98
CA PRO A 14 4.16 -17.16 -4.49
C PRO A 14 4.15 -18.20 -5.62
N ASN A 15 3.11 -19.04 -5.63
CA ASN A 15 2.83 -19.91 -6.78
C ASN A 15 2.34 -19.09 -7.99
N ARG A 16 2.11 -19.74 -9.14
CA ARG A 16 1.72 -19.06 -10.38
C ARG A 16 0.43 -18.24 -10.22
N LYS A 17 -0.65 -18.86 -9.72
CA LYS A 17 -1.94 -18.18 -9.50
C LYS A 17 -1.80 -16.98 -8.55
N GLN A 18 -1.02 -17.14 -7.48
CA GLN A 18 -0.75 -16.05 -6.53
C GLN A 18 0.02 -14.90 -7.17
N ARG A 19 0.99 -15.19 -8.04
CA ARG A 19 1.72 -14.13 -8.78
C ARG A 19 0.79 -13.34 -9.67
N GLU A 20 -0.10 -14.01 -10.40
CA GLU A 20 -1.10 -13.37 -11.26
C GLU A 20 -1.99 -12.42 -10.43
N VAL A 21 -2.49 -12.86 -9.28
CA VAL A 21 -3.28 -12.02 -8.36
C VAL A 21 -2.47 -10.85 -7.80
N LEU A 22 -1.21 -11.08 -7.42
CA LEU A 22 -0.33 -10.02 -6.91
C LEU A 22 -0.05 -8.93 -7.96
N PHE A 23 0.22 -9.33 -9.21
CA PHE A 23 0.41 -8.38 -10.31
C PHE A 23 -0.88 -7.65 -10.69
N SER A 24 -2.01 -8.37 -10.74
CA SER A 24 -3.33 -7.77 -10.94
C SER A 24 -3.65 -6.74 -9.85
N THR A 25 -3.31 -7.04 -8.59
CA THR A 25 -3.47 -6.11 -7.47
C THR A 25 -2.64 -4.83 -7.67
N LEU A 26 -1.37 -4.94 -8.10
CA LEU A 26 -0.54 -3.77 -8.41
C LEU A 26 -1.16 -2.93 -9.53
N GLU A 27 -1.70 -3.57 -10.55
CA GLU A 27 -2.29 -2.90 -11.70
C GLU A 27 -3.58 -2.16 -11.33
N VAL A 28 -4.46 -2.79 -10.55
CA VAL A 28 -5.66 -2.15 -9.99
C VAL A 28 -5.27 -0.96 -9.10
N CYS A 29 -4.22 -1.10 -8.27
CA CYS A 29 -3.73 0.01 -7.45
C CYS A 29 -3.17 1.16 -8.31
N ARG A 30 -2.46 0.86 -9.41
CA ARG A 30 -1.95 1.85 -10.36
C ARG A 30 -3.09 2.60 -11.04
N GLN A 31 -4.12 1.88 -11.47
CA GLN A 31 -5.28 2.44 -12.13
C GLN A 31 -6.04 3.39 -11.18
N LEU A 32 -6.37 2.91 -9.97
CA LEU A 32 -7.00 3.74 -8.94
C LEU A 32 -6.18 5.01 -8.62
N TYR A 33 -4.86 4.89 -8.50
CA TYR A 33 -3.99 6.04 -8.28
C TYR A 33 -4.13 7.08 -9.40
N ASN A 34 -4.12 6.63 -10.65
CA ASN A 34 -4.20 7.50 -11.82
C ASN A 34 -5.56 8.15 -11.97
N ASP A 35 -6.65 7.42 -11.74
CA ASP A 35 -8.01 7.94 -11.82
C ASP A 35 -8.25 8.99 -10.74
N ALA A 36 -7.87 8.69 -9.49
CA ALA A 36 -7.95 9.65 -8.39
C ALA A 36 -7.08 10.89 -8.64
N LEU A 37 -5.90 10.71 -9.26
CA LEU A 37 -5.06 11.84 -9.63
C LEU A 37 -5.66 12.65 -10.79
N LYS A 38 -6.31 12.00 -11.76
CA LYS A 38 -6.96 12.65 -12.90
C LYS A 38 -8.07 13.58 -12.41
N GLU A 39 -8.97 13.07 -11.57
CA GLU A 39 -10.06 13.86 -10.97
C GLU A 39 -9.53 15.10 -10.25
N ARG A 40 -8.52 14.94 -9.39
CA ARG A 40 -7.87 16.06 -8.68
C ARG A 40 -7.28 17.10 -9.62
N ARG A 41 -6.60 16.65 -10.68
CA ARG A 41 -6.01 17.54 -11.69
C ARG A 41 -7.08 18.31 -12.46
N GLU A 42 -8.19 17.67 -12.81
CA GLU A 42 -9.31 18.28 -13.54
C GLU A 42 -10.03 19.31 -12.66
N ALA A 43 -10.37 18.95 -11.42
CA ALA A 43 -11.00 19.85 -10.45
C ALA A 43 -10.15 21.11 -10.21
N TRP A 44 -8.83 20.96 -10.13
CA TRP A 44 -7.93 22.10 -9.97
C TRP A 44 -7.81 22.96 -11.23
N LYS A 45 -7.80 22.36 -12.42
CA LYS A 45 -7.77 23.12 -13.68
C LYS A 45 -9.03 23.95 -13.89
N LEU A 46 -10.20 23.39 -13.58
CA LEU A 46 -11.49 24.02 -13.82
C LEU A 46 -11.82 25.07 -12.76
N CYS A 47 -11.72 24.71 -11.48
CA CYS A 47 -12.26 25.52 -10.39
C CYS A 47 -11.23 25.85 -9.30
N ARG A 48 -9.95 25.48 -9.48
CA ARG A 48 -8.90 25.57 -8.44
C ARG A 48 -9.30 24.87 -7.13
N ALA A 49 -10.18 23.87 -7.23
CA ALA A 49 -10.65 23.11 -6.08
C ALA A 49 -9.67 21.99 -5.71
N CYS A 50 -9.52 21.75 -4.41
CA CYS A 50 -8.75 20.63 -3.87
C CYS A 50 -9.71 19.49 -3.49
N VAL A 51 -9.77 18.43 -4.29
CA VAL A 51 -10.49 17.21 -3.92
C VAL A 51 -9.74 16.52 -2.78
N SER A 52 -10.43 16.26 -1.68
CA SER A 52 -9.86 15.66 -0.47
C SER A 52 -9.85 14.13 -0.54
N PHE A 53 -9.04 13.52 0.31
CA PHE A 53 -9.09 12.07 0.54
C PHE A 53 -10.51 11.59 0.89
N SER A 54 -11.22 12.28 1.79
CA SER A 54 -12.53 11.86 2.26
C SER A 54 -13.56 11.79 1.14
N MET A 55 -13.51 12.71 0.18
CA MET A 55 -14.39 12.71 -1.00
C MET A 55 -14.15 11.46 -1.86
N GLN A 56 -12.89 11.17 -2.21
CA GLN A 56 -12.55 10.01 -3.06
C GLN A 56 -12.76 8.68 -2.34
N SER A 57 -12.51 8.66 -1.03
CA SER A 57 -12.76 7.49 -0.20
C SER A 57 -14.24 7.15 -0.14
N ALA A 58 -15.12 8.16 -0.09
CA ALA A 58 -16.57 7.98 -0.13
C ALA A 58 -17.08 7.49 -1.49
N GLN A 59 -16.36 7.74 -2.58
CA GLN A 59 -16.70 7.23 -3.92
C GLN A 59 -16.35 5.74 -4.11
N LEU A 60 -15.41 5.19 -3.32
CA LEU A 60 -14.93 3.82 -3.51
C LEU A 60 -16.01 2.73 -3.55
N PRO A 61 -17.10 2.77 -2.75
CA PRO A 61 -18.18 1.80 -2.88
C PRO A 61 -18.83 1.81 -4.27
N ALA A 62 -19.11 2.99 -4.82
CA ALA A 62 -19.67 3.14 -6.17
C ALA A 62 -18.65 2.72 -7.25
N CYS A 63 -17.38 3.10 -7.09
CA CYS A 63 -16.32 2.66 -8.00
C CYS A 63 -16.20 1.13 -8.05
N LYS A 64 -16.35 0.43 -6.92
CA LYS A 64 -16.34 -1.04 -6.87
C LYS A 64 -17.53 -1.70 -7.55
N GLN A 65 -18.67 -1.02 -7.61
CA GLN A 65 -19.83 -1.51 -8.36
C GLN A 65 -19.60 -1.36 -9.86
N ALA A 66 -18.97 -0.26 -10.29
CA ALA A 66 -18.66 0.01 -11.69
C ALA A 66 -17.47 -0.83 -12.22
N ASP A 67 -16.44 -1.03 -11.39
CA ASP A 67 -15.26 -1.84 -11.71
C ASP A 67 -15.10 -2.99 -10.69
N PRO A 68 -15.54 -4.21 -11.06
CA PRO A 68 -15.38 -5.39 -10.22
C PRO A 68 -13.92 -5.72 -9.85
N ALA A 69 -12.92 -5.25 -10.61
CA ALA A 69 -11.51 -5.49 -10.30
C ALA A 69 -11.10 -4.83 -8.97
N LEU A 70 -11.68 -3.67 -8.63
CA LEU A 70 -11.52 -3.05 -7.31
C LEU A 70 -12.10 -3.91 -6.18
N GLY A 71 -13.15 -4.69 -6.45
CA GLY A 71 -13.75 -5.63 -5.49
C GLY A 71 -12.85 -6.82 -5.13
N ASN A 72 -11.89 -7.13 -6.00
CA ASN A 72 -10.89 -8.19 -5.80
C ASN A 72 -9.73 -7.74 -4.92
N VAL A 73 -9.56 -6.44 -4.69
CA VAL A 73 -8.52 -5.89 -3.82
C VAL A 73 -9.09 -5.61 -2.43
N TYR A 74 -8.29 -5.85 -1.39
CA TYR A 74 -8.69 -5.55 -0.03
C TYR A 74 -8.95 -4.04 0.15
N SER A 75 -10.06 -3.68 0.80
CA SER A 75 -10.51 -2.28 0.90
C SER A 75 -9.45 -1.36 1.52
N GLN A 76 -8.72 -1.81 2.54
CA GLN A 76 -7.69 -0.98 3.15
C GLN A 76 -6.48 -0.74 2.25
N VAL A 77 -6.20 -1.65 1.31
CA VAL A 77 -5.14 -1.44 0.31
C VAL A 77 -5.56 -0.31 -0.65
N LEU A 78 -6.82 -0.30 -1.09
CA LEU A 78 -7.34 0.79 -1.92
C LEU A 78 -7.32 2.15 -1.18
N GLN A 79 -7.65 2.14 0.10
CA GLN A 79 -7.56 3.34 0.95
C GLN A 79 -6.12 3.83 1.08
N ASP A 80 -5.13 2.93 1.25
CA ASP A 80 -3.71 3.30 1.25
C ASP A 80 -3.29 3.96 -0.07
N VAL A 81 -3.77 3.45 -1.22
CA VAL A 81 -3.52 4.07 -2.54
C VAL A 81 -4.04 5.51 -2.57
N LEU A 82 -5.26 5.75 -2.11
CA LEU A 82 -5.83 7.10 -2.04
C LEU A 82 -5.03 8.01 -1.10
N HIS A 83 -4.54 7.51 0.03
CA HIS A 83 -3.64 8.27 0.91
C HIS A 83 -2.31 8.63 0.22
N ARG A 84 -1.77 7.76 -0.64
CA ARG A 84 -0.56 8.08 -1.44
C ARG A 84 -0.84 9.22 -2.42
N VAL A 85 -1.99 9.20 -3.09
CA VAL A 85 -2.43 10.30 -3.97
C VAL A 85 -2.54 11.59 -3.14
N ASP A 86 -3.21 11.51 -2.00
CA ASP A 86 -3.44 12.67 -1.13
C ASP A 86 -2.15 13.32 -0.65
N LYS A 87 -1.20 12.53 -0.14
CA LYS A 87 0.11 13.03 0.26
C LYS A 87 0.86 13.69 -0.90
N THR A 88 0.79 13.09 -2.09
CA THR A 88 1.45 13.62 -3.29
C THR A 88 0.81 14.96 -3.70
N TYR A 89 -0.52 15.03 -3.66
CA TYR A 89 -1.27 16.21 -4.07
C TYR A 89 -1.15 17.35 -3.07
N GLN A 90 -1.21 17.08 -1.77
CA GLN A 90 -0.94 18.08 -0.72
C GLN A 90 0.46 18.69 -0.88
N ALA A 91 1.48 17.88 -1.20
CA ALA A 91 2.82 18.39 -1.47
C ALA A 91 2.86 19.30 -2.70
N PHE A 92 2.08 19.00 -3.74
CA PHE A 92 1.90 19.88 -4.89
C PHE A 92 1.21 21.19 -4.50
N CYS A 93 0.08 21.14 -3.79
CA CYS A 93 -0.63 22.35 -3.36
C CYS A 93 0.24 23.29 -2.51
N ARG A 94 1.06 22.73 -1.61
CA ARG A 94 2.03 23.52 -0.81
C ARG A 94 3.10 24.20 -1.65
N ARG A 95 3.54 23.57 -2.76
CA ARG A 95 4.60 24.11 -3.63
C ARG A 95 4.08 25.03 -4.73
N GLY A 96 2.81 24.88 -5.12
CA GLY A 96 2.15 25.65 -6.18
C GLY A 96 2.66 25.38 -7.62
N ARG A 97 3.60 24.45 -7.81
CA ARG A 97 4.20 24.13 -9.12
C ARG A 97 4.51 22.65 -9.28
N GLY A 98 4.55 22.19 -10.53
CA GLY A 98 4.92 20.81 -10.90
C GLY A 98 3.87 19.78 -10.53
N PHE A 99 2.85 19.62 -11.37
CA PHE A 99 1.76 18.65 -11.13
C PHE A 99 2.31 17.23 -10.90
N PRO A 100 1.70 16.46 -9.98
CA PRO A 100 2.02 15.05 -9.86
C PRO A 100 1.83 14.33 -11.19
N ARG A 101 2.75 13.42 -11.49
CA ARG A 101 2.75 12.63 -12.72
C ARG A 101 1.91 11.37 -12.55
N PHE A 102 1.20 11.00 -13.61
CA PHE A 102 0.58 9.68 -13.71
C PHE A 102 1.64 8.58 -13.63
N LYS A 103 1.24 7.41 -13.13
CA LYS A 103 2.07 6.21 -13.02
C LYS A 103 1.93 5.36 -14.28
N GLY A 104 3.02 5.23 -15.02
CA GLY A 104 3.15 4.30 -16.13
C GLY A 104 3.12 2.84 -15.68
N GLN A 105 2.96 1.93 -16.64
CA GLN A 105 3.01 0.49 -16.38
C GLN A 105 4.36 0.10 -15.73
N GLY A 106 4.31 -0.77 -14.72
CA GLY A 106 5.51 -1.20 -13.99
C GLY A 106 6.09 -0.17 -13.00
N TRP A 107 5.54 1.04 -12.91
CA TRP A 107 5.99 2.05 -11.92
C TRP A 107 5.37 1.86 -10.54
N PHE A 108 4.28 1.10 -10.45
CA PHE A 108 3.64 0.74 -9.20
C PHE A 108 4.18 -0.63 -8.78
N ASP A 109 5.15 -0.63 -7.87
CA ASP A 109 5.90 -1.82 -7.47
C ASP A 109 5.47 -2.37 -6.10
N SER A 110 4.60 -1.66 -5.39
CA SER A 110 4.27 -1.97 -4.00
C SER A 110 2.88 -1.55 -3.58
N PHE A 111 2.27 -2.32 -2.70
CA PHE A 111 0.98 -2.02 -2.07
C PHE A 111 1.01 -2.41 -0.58
N THR A 112 0.24 -1.70 0.24
CA THR A 112 0.36 -1.78 1.70
C THR A 112 -0.96 -2.18 2.35
N TYR A 113 -0.86 -3.11 3.30
CA TYR A 113 -1.87 -3.43 4.29
C TYR A 113 -1.55 -2.62 5.57
N PRO A 114 -2.34 -1.58 5.90
CA PRO A 114 -1.97 -0.61 6.92
C PRO A 114 -2.23 -1.05 8.35
N GLN A 115 -3.18 -1.95 8.61
CA GLN A 115 -3.49 -2.38 9.99
C GLN A 115 -4.03 -3.81 10.08
N ALA A 116 -4.76 -4.27 9.06
CA ALA A 116 -5.40 -5.58 9.06
C ALA A 116 -5.31 -6.28 7.71
N GLY A 117 -5.85 -7.49 7.64
CA GLY A 117 -5.93 -8.27 6.40
C GLY A 117 -4.64 -9.03 6.09
N PHE A 118 -3.77 -9.23 7.07
CA PHE A 118 -2.62 -10.12 6.95
C PHE A 118 -2.35 -10.86 8.26
N GLY A 119 -1.70 -12.02 8.16
CA GLY A 119 -1.32 -12.84 9.32
C GLY A 119 -0.17 -13.76 8.96
N VAL A 120 0.74 -14.01 9.89
CA VAL A 120 1.91 -14.87 9.67
C VAL A 120 1.81 -16.08 10.59
N ASN A 121 1.78 -17.28 10.01
CA ASN A 121 1.75 -18.54 10.76
C ASN A 121 2.50 -19.64 10.01
N GLY A 122 3.38 -20.38 10.70
CA GLY A 122 4.03 -21.59 10.16
C GLY A 122 4.80 -21.37 8.84
N GLY A 123 5.50 -20.24 8.69
CA GLY A 123 6.22 -19.91 7.44
C GLY A 123 5.31 -19.57 6.26
N ARG A 124 4.03 -19.27 6.52
CA ARG A 124 3.06 -18.78 5.54
C ARG A 124 2.54 -17.41 5.97
N LEU A 125 2.40 -16.54 4.99
CA LEU A 125 1.79 -15.22 5.11
C LEU A 125 0.40 -15.31 4.49
N TRP A 126 -0.63 -15.27 5.33
CA TRP A 126 -2.00 -15.08 4.90
C TRP A 126 -2.25 -13.62 4.56
N LEU A 127 -2.93 -13.39 3.43
CA LEU A 127 -3.32 -12.07 2.94
C LEU A 127 -4.80 -12.09 2.56
N SER A 128 -5.57 -11.12 3.01
CA SER A 128 -6.95 -10.95 2.58
C SER A 128 -7.00 -10.75 1.06
N LYS A 129 -7.97 -11.43 0.41
CA LYS A 129 -8.17 -11.51 -1.04
C LYS A 129 -7.10 -12.25 -1.87
N ILE A 130 -5.95 -12.61 -1.28
CA ILE A 130 -4.86 -13.30 -2.00
C ILE A 130 -4.63 -14.72 -1.46
N GLY A 131 -4.85 -14.94 -0.16
CA GLY A 131 -4.67 -16.22 0.52
C GLY A 131 -3.27 -16.42 1.08
N ASN A 132 -2.88 -17.69 1.26
CA ASN A 132 -1.63 -18.09 1.93
C ASN A 132 -0.42 -18.12 0.99
N VAL A 133 0.52 -17.21 1.16
CA VAL A 133 1.77 -17.13 0.40
C VAL A 133 2.94 -17.65 1.24
N LYS A 134 3.81 -18.47 0.67
CA LYS A 134 5.01 -18.97 1.38
C LYS A 134 5.97 -17.82 1.66
N ILE A 135 6.43 -17.69 2.90
CA ILE A 135 7.37 -16.66 3.35
C ILE A 135 8.58 -17.30 4.05
N LYS A 136 9.79 -16.82 3.75
CA LYS A 136 11.00 -17.24 4.46
C LYS A 136 11.36 -16.23 5.53
N LEU A 137 11.00 -16.52 6.78
CA LEU A 137 11.39 -15.75 7.96
C LEU A 137 12.81 -16.16 8.39
N HIS A 138 13.81 -15.35 8.07
CA HIS A 138 15.20 -15.59 8.49
C HIS A 138 15.54 -14.98 9.85
N ARG A 139 14.61 -14.20 10.42
CA ARG A 139 14.69 -13.59 11.75
C ARG A 139 13.27 -13.47 12.31
N SER A 140 13.13 -13.65 13.61
CA SER A 140 11.84 -13.49 14.29
C SER A 140 11.37 -12.03 14.20
N LEU A 141 10.07 -11.86 13.98
CA LEU A 141 9.44 -10.54 14.04
C LEU A 141 9.37 -10.11 15.51
N GLN A 142 10.03 -9.00 15.84
CA GLN A 142 9.98 -8.41 17.19
C GLN A 142 9.09 -7.17 17.19
N GLY A 143 8.41 -6.96 18.32
CA GLY A 143 7.51 -5.84 18.54
C GLY A 143 6.15 -5.99 17.84
N GLU A 144 5.34 -4.94 17.94
CA GLU A 144 4.00 -4.92 17.35
C GLU A 144 4.09 -4.55 15.86
N VAL A 145 3.65 -5.47 14.99
CA VAL A 145 3.59 -5.23 13.55
C VAL A 145 2.44 -4.28 13.25
N LYS A 146 2.74 -3.10 12.70
CA LYS A 146 1.73 -2.11 12.33
C LYS A 146 1.27 -2.26 10.88
N THR A 147 2.23 -2.32 9.95
CA THR A 147 1.92 -2.31 8.51
C THR A 147 2.68 -3.42 7.80
N LEU A 148 2.08 -3.99 6.77
CA LEU A 148 2.73 -4.90 5.83
C LEU A 148 2.71 -4.29 4.43
N THR A 149 3.88 -4.07 3.85
CA THR A 149 4.00 -3.67 2.44
C THR A 149 4.48 -4.85 1.61
N LEU A 150 3.74 -5.23 0.59
CA LEU A 150 4.21 -6.15 -0.44
C LEU A 150 4.91 -5.34 -1.53
N LYS A 151 6.12 -5.76 -1.89
CA LYS A 151 6.92 -5.11 -2.93
C LYS A 151 7.42 -6.11 -3.95
N ASN A 152 7.31 -5.76 -5.21
CA ASN A 152 7.92 -6.43 -6.34
C ASN A 152 9.23 -5.71 -6.69
N GLU A 153 10.32 -6.46 -6.81
CA GLU A 153 11.60 -5.96 -7.32
C GLU A 153 12.04 -6.91 -8.44
N ASN A 154 11.91 -6.53 -9.70
CA ASN A 154 12.30 -7.37 -10.85
C ASN A 154 11.68 -8.79 -10.83
N GLY A 155 10.36 -8.89 -10.60
CA GLY A 155 9.63 -10.17 -10.55
C GLY A 155 9.80 -10.94 -9.23
N LYS A 156 10.61 -10.40 -8.31
CA LYS A 156 10.89 -10.96 -7.00
C LYS A 156 9.97 -10.26 -5.98
N TRP A 157 9.12 -11.04 -5.29
CA TRP A 157 8.23 -10.54 -4.23
C TRP A 157 8.83 -10.53 -2.82
N TYR A 158 8.59 -9.45 -2.09
CA TYR A 158 9.04 -9.25 -0.72
C TYR A 158 7.91 -8.75 0.18
N ALA A 159 7.89 -9.21 1.43
CA ALA A 159 7.03 -8.70 2.49
C ALA A 159 7.87 -7.82 3.42
N CYS A 160 7.52 -6.55 3.52
CA CYS A 160 8.14 -5.57 4.40
C CYS A 160 7.19 -5.26 5.56
N PHE A 161 7.50 -5.79 6.75
CA PHE A 161 6.75 -5.51 7.96
C PHE A 161 7.36 -4.29 8.66
N SER A 162 6.55 -3.31 8.99
CA SER A 162 6.96 -2.21 9.89
C SER A 162 6.50 -2.54 11.29
N SER A 163 7.44 -2.78 12.20
CA SER A 163 7.16 -3.04 13.60
C SER A 163 7.62 -1.89 14.47
N ILE A 164 6.89 -1.66 15.57
CA ILE A 164 7.29 -0.73 16.62
C ILE A 164 7.85 -1.56 17.78
N LEU A 165 9.06 -1.20 18.22
CA LEU A 165 9.73 -1.78 19.37
C LEU A 165 9.81 -0.71 20.46
N ASP A 166 9.51 -1.09 21.69
CA ASP A 166 9.83 -0.27 22.85
C ASP A 166 11.34 -0.38 23.10
N SER A 167 12.04 0.76 23.18
CA SER A 167 13.48 0.74 23.47
C SER A 167 13.71 0.45 24.95
N GLU A 168 14.52 -0.55 25.27
CA GLU A 168 15.13 -0.64 26.59
C GLU A 168 16.06 0.57 26.81
N PRO A 169 16.06 1.19 27.99
CA PRO A 169 16.99 2.28 28.30
C PRO A 169 18.43 1.76 28.22
N LEU A 170 19.35 2.62 27.75
CA LEU A 170 20.78 2.31 27.78
C LEU A 170 21.21 2.06 29.24
N PRO A 171 22.07 1.05 29.52
CA PRO A 171 22.61 0.88 30.85
C PRO A 171 23.35 2.16 31.27
N GLU A 172 23.13 2.61 32.50
CA GLU A 172 23.90 3.71 33.08
C GLU A 172 25.37 3.27 33.16
N ASN A 173 26.27 4.10 32.60
CA ASN A 173 27.72 3.93 32.72
C ASN A 173 28.18 4.33 34.12
#